data_AF-A0A1S3DEB4-F1
#
_entry.id   AF-A0A1S3DEB4-F1
#
_cell.length_a   1.000
_cell.length_b   1.000
_cell.length_c   1.000
_cell.angle_alpha   90.00
_cell.angle_beta   90.00
_cell.angle_gamma   90.00
#
_symmetry.space_group_name_H-M   'P 1'
#
loop_
_entity.id
_entity.type
_entity.pdbx_description
1 polymer ?
#
loop_
_entity_poly.entity_id
_entity_poly.type
_entity_poly.pdbx_seq_one_letter_code
_entity_poly.pdbx_strand_id
1 'polypeptide(L)'
;MNDPMQTYNMIINVGIDKIPFPKHVTRTAQSLIKALCKESPAERLGYQRGGIVDIKKHKWFQGFDWDGLRNQTLTPPIIPVIKGPTDTSNFDRYSAENDVPPDETSNWDCDF
;
A
#
# COMPACT_ATOMS: atom_id res chain seq x y z
N MET A 1 13.20 -21.02 0.72
CA MET A 1 13.25 -19.54 0.71
C MET A 1 13.17 -19.09 -0.73
N ASN A 2 12.31 -18.13 -1.07
CA ASN A 2 12.30 -17.54 -2.42
C ASN A 2 13.62 -16.79 -2.61
N ASP A 3 14.37 -17.17 -3.63
CA ASP A 3 15.57 -16.46 -4.06
C ASP A 3 15.18 -15.06 -4.55
N PRO A 4 15.72 -13.96 -3.98
CA PRO A 4 15.43 -12.60 -4.42
C PRO A 4 15.60 -12.40 -5.93
N MET A 5 16.53 -13.13 -6.55
CA MET A 5 16.77 -13.07 -7.98
C MET A 5 15.61 -13.66 -8.80
N GLN A 6 14.93 -14.69 -8.27
CA GLN A 6 13.72 -15.23 -8.90
C GLN A 6 12.58 -14.21 -8.86
N THR A 7 12.40 -13.51 -7.74
CA THR A 7 11.40 -12.44 -7.61
C THR A 7 11.69 -11.29 -8.58
N TYR A 8 12.94 -10.88 -8.70
CA TYR A 8 13.36 -9.84 -9.66
C TYR A 8 13.03 -10.25 -11.11
N ASN A 9 13.35 -11.48 -11.48
CA ASN A 9 13.02 -12.01 -12.81
C ASN A 9 11.50 -12.06 -13.06
N MET A 10 10.68 -12.39 -12.05
CA MET A 10 9.22 -12.32 -12.18
C MET A 10 8.73 -10.89 -12.40
N ILE A 11 9.33 -9.90 -11.73
CA ILE A 11 8.93 -8.50 -11.88
C ILE A 11 9.28 -7.98 -13.29
N ILE A 12 10.51 -8.23 -13.75
CA ILE A 12 11.01 -7.61 -14.98
C ILE A 12 10.65 -8.41 -16.23
N ASN A 13 10.90 -9.72 -16.25
CA ASN A 13 10.79 -10.50 -17.49
C ASN A 13 9.38 -11.07 -17.72
N VAL A 14 8.67 -11.38 -16.62
CA VAL A 14 7.30 -11.88 -16.71
C VAL A 14 6.33 -10.69 -16.81
N GLY A 15 6.39 -9.76 -15.86
CA GLY A 15 5.54 -8.57 -15.84
C GLY A 15 4.07 -8.89 -15.51
N ILE A 16 3.30 -7.87 -15.09
CA ILE A 16 1.95 -8.07 -14.55
C ILE A 16 0.95 -8.68 -15.55
N ASP A 17 1.18 -8.48 -16.85
CA ASP A 17 0.26 -8.97 -17.89
C ASP A 17 0.27 -10.49 -18.03
N LYS A 18 1.38 -11.15 -17.67
CA LYS A 18 1.53 -12.62 -17.72
C LYS A 18 1.19 -13.31 -16.39
N ILE A 19 0.92 -12.54 -15.32
CA ILE A 19 0.57 -13.10 -14.01
C ILE A 19 -0.93 -13.45 -13.98
N PRO A 20 -1.29 -14.71 -13.70
CA PRO A 20 -2.69 -15.10 -13.56
C PRO A 20 -3.27 -14.55 -12.27
N PHE A 21 -4.44 -13.90 -12.37
CA PHE A 21 -5.16 -13.43 -11.20
C PHE A 21 -6.06 -14.53 -10.61
N PRO A 22 -6.09 -14.69 -9.28
CA PRO A 22 -7.07 -15.56 -8.63
C PRO A 22 -8.51 -15.17 -8.97
N LYS A 23 -9.42 -16.17 -8.97
CA LYS A 23 -10.83 -15.98 -9.36
C LYS A 23 -11.60 -14.98 -8.48
N HIS A 24 -11.19 -14.78 -7.23
CA HIS A 24 -11.83 -13.84 -6.31
C HIS A 24 -11.49 -12.37 -6.61
N VAL A 25 -10.47 -12.11 -7.44
CA VAL A 25 -10.11 -10.75 -7.85
C VAL A 25 -11.02 -10.32 -9.00
N THR A 26 -11.83 -9.28 -8.78
CA THR A 26 -12.79 -8.81 -9.80
C THR A 26 -12.08 -8.26 -11.04
N ARG A 27 -12.74 -8.32 -12.21
CA ARG A 27 -12.16 -7.80 -13.46
C ARG A 27 -11.75 -6.32 -13.38
N THR A 28 -12.53 -5.51 -12.65
CA THR A 28 -12.21 -4.10 -12.42
C THR A 28 -10.98 -3.93 -11.53
N ALA A 29 -10.79 -4.77 -10.50
CA ALA A 29 -9.59 -4.77 -9.69
C ALA A 29 -8.35 -5.21 -10.50
N GLN A 30 -8.47 -6.27 -11.31
CA GLN A 30 -7.39 -6.72 -12.19
C GLN A 30 -6.98 -5.62 -13.18
N SER A 31 -7.94 -4.93 -13.79
CA SER A 31 -7.71 -3.79 -14.68
C SER A 31 -6.93 -2.67 -13.98
N LEU A 32 -7.30 -2.33 -12.74
CA LEU A 32 -6.61 -1.31 -11.96
C LEU A 32 -5.16 -1.72 -11.68
N ILE A 33 -4.94 -2.96 -11.19
CA ILE A 33 -3.62 -3.48 -10.85
C ILE A 33 -2.71 -3.46 -12.09
N LYS A 34 -3.19 -3.93 -13.23
CA LYS A 34 -2.42 -3.90 -14.49
C LYS A 34 -2.09 -2.48 -14.96
N ALA A 35 -3.02 -1.53 -14.79
CA ALA A 35 -2.78 -0.13 -15.16
C ALA A 35 -1.77 0.57 -14.23
N LEU A 36 -1.71 0.19 -12.95
CA LEU A 36 -0.73 0.69 -11.99
C LEU A 36 0.65 0.05 -12.20
N CYS A 37 0.70 -1.24 -12.53
CA CYS A 37 1.92 -2.03 -12.66
C CYS A 37 2.44 -2.13 -14.10
N LYS A 38 2.25 -1.09 -14.92
CA LYS A 38 2.86 -1.02 -16.25
C LYS A 38 4.39 -1.04 -16.16
N GLU A 39 5.01 -1.77 -17.08
CA GLU A 39 6.46 -1.92 -17.17
C GLU A 39 7.13 -0.55 -17.34
N SER A 40 6.66 0.21 -18.33
CA SER A 40 7.04 1.61 -18.52
C SER A 40 6.42 2.50 -17.44
N PRO A 41 7.22 3.23 -16.63
CA PRO A 41 6.71 4.16 -15.62
C PRO A 41 5.82 5.25 -16.21
N ALA A 42 6.11 5.71 -17.43
CA ALA A 42 5.36 6.76 -18.11
C ALA A 42 3.92 6.35 -18.47
N GLU A 43 3.66 5.05 -18.55
CA GLU A 43 2.34 4.48 -18.87
C GLU A 43 1.52 4.13 -17.62
N ARG A 44 2.12 4.22 -16.43
CA ARG A 44 1.43 3.89 -15.19
C ARG A 44 0.31 4.89 -14.94
N LEU A 45 -0.88 4.36 -14.64
CA LEU A 45 -2.01 5.17 -14.21
C LEU A 45 -1.58 6.02 -13.01
N GLY A 46 -1.80 7.33 -13.07
CA GLY A 46 -1.31 8.27 -12.05
C GLY A 46 -0.06 9.06 -12.43
N TYR A 47 0.72 8.61 -13.42
CA TYR A 47 1.88 9.34 -13.93
C TYR A 47 1.55 10.19 -15.18
N GLN A 48 0.41 9.91 -15.81
CA GLN A 48 -0.08 10.62 -16.98
C GLN A 48 -0.61 12.01 -16.61
N ARG A 49 -1.03 12.80 -17.61
CA ARG A 49 -1.48 14.19 -17.44
C ARG A 49 -2.59 14.37 -16.38
N GLY A 50 -3.47 13.39 -16.19
CA GLY A 50 -4.54 13.47 -15.19
C GLY A 50 -4.11 13.09 -13.77
N GLY A 51 -2.89 12.57 -13.59
CA GLY A 51 -2.31 12.28 -12.29
C GLY A 51 -3.20 11.38 -11.43
N ILE A 52 -3.29 11.68 -10.14
CA ILE A 52 -4.12 10.96 -9.17
C ILE A 52 -5.62 10.96 -9.53
N VAL A 53 -6.09 11.95 -10.31
CA VAL A 53 -7.50 12.04 -10.70
C VAL A 53 -7.89 10.85 -11.58
N ASP A 54 -6.99 10.38 -12.43
CA ASP A 54 -7.25 9.21 -13.29
C ASP A 54 -7.37 7.92 -12.48
N ILE A 55 -6.61 7.80 -11.38
CA ILE A 55 -6.75 6.69 -10.43
C ILE A 55 -8.12 6.73 -9.77
N LYS A 56 -8.53 7.90 -9.24
CA LYS A 56 -9.84 8.06 -8.57
C LYS A 56 -11.03 7.78 -9.49
N LYS A 57 -10.90 8.08 -10.79
CA LYS A 57 -11.93 7.85 -11.82
C LYS A 57 -11.96 6.42 -12.36
N HIS A 58 -11.00 5.56 -12.00
CA HIS A 58 -10.97 4.19 -12.50
C HIS A 58 -12.23 3.41 -12.09
N LYS A 59 -12.74 2.53 -12.97
CA LYS A 59 -14.00 1.77 -12.77
C LYS A 59 -14.06 0.95 -11.49
N TRP A 60 -12.91 0.59 -10.93
CA TRP A 60 -12.85 -0.11 -9.63
C TRP A 60 -13.39 0.75 -8.47
N PHE A 61 -13.23 2.07 -8.56
CA PHE A 61 -13.74 3.05 -7.59
C PHE A 61 -15.11 3.61 -7.96
N GLN A 62 -15.83 2.98 -8.91
CA GLN A 62 -17.17 3.43 -9.26
C GLN A 62 -18.09 3.33 -8.03
N GLY A 63 -18.67 4.47 -7.63
CA GLY A 63 -19.52 4.57 -6.44
C GLY A 63 -18.75 4.75 -5.12
N PHE A 64 -17.43 4.86 -5.16
CA PHE A 64 -16.63 5.16 -3.97
C PHE A 64 -16.73 6.65 -3.60
N ASP A 65 -17.13 6.95 -2.37
CA ASP A 65 -17.27 8.30 -1.86
C ASP A 65 -15.92 8.87 -1.39
N TRP A 66 -15.21 9.51 -2.33
CA TRP A 66 -13.92 10.15 -2.06
C TRP A 66 -14.02 11.36 -1.11
N ASP A 67 -15.13 12.09 -1.16
CA ASP A 67 -15.35 13.25 -0.30
C ASP A 67 -15.69 12.82 1.12
N GLY A 68 -16.51 11.77 1.27
CA GLY A 68 -16.78 11.16 2.56
C GLY A 68 -15.55 10.51 3.19
N LEU A 69 -14.65 9.92 2.39
CA LEU A 69 -13.34 9.49 2.89
C LEU A 69 -12.54 10.67 3.43
N ARG A 70 -12.44 11.77 2.67
CA ARG A 70 -11.67 12.96 3.06
C ARG A 70 -12.22 13.63 4.31
N ASN A 71 -13.54 13.68 4.43
CA ASN A 71 -14.27 14.31 5.54
C ASN A 71 -14.50 13.35 6.71
N GLN A 72 -13.98 12.12 6.64
CA GLN A 72 -14.12 11.08 7.68
C GLN A 72 -15.59 10.71 7.98
N THR A 73 -16.50 10.88 7.02
CA THR A 73 -17.91 10.49 7.14
C THR A 73 -18.19 9.11 6.56
N LEU A 74 -17.25 8.54 5.79
CA LEU A 74 -17.35 7.18 5.27
C LEU A 74 -17.06 6.17 6.39
N THR A 75 -18.00 5.27 6.65
CA THR A 75 -17.81 4.17 7.62
C THR A 75 -16.73 3.21 7.12
N PRO A 76 -15.67 2.94 7.92
CA PRO A 76 -14.64 2.00 7.52
C PRO A 76 -15.18 0.56 7.49
N PRO A 77 -14.64 -0.32 6.63
CA PRO A 77 -15.09 -1.71 6.54
C PRO A 77 -14.75 -2.55 7.78
N ILE A 78 -13.77 -2.10 8.59
CA ILE A 78 -13.34 -2.76 9.83
C ILE A 78 -13.23 -1.68 10.90
N ILE A 79 -13.97 -1.85 11.99
CA ILE A 79 -13.91 -0.96 13.17
C ILE A 79 -13.19 -1.74 14.28
N PRO A 80 -11.96 -1.36 14.65
CA PRO A 80 -11.24 -2.02 15.74
C PRO A 80 -11.91 -1.72 17.08
N VAL A 81 -11.87 -2.70 17.99
CA VAL A 81 -12.34 -2.49 19.37
C VAL A 81 -11.21 -1.85 20.16
N ILE A 82 -11.48 -0.71 20.80
CA ILE A 82 -10.52 0.05 21.60
C ILE A 82 -11.20 0.39 22.93
N LYS A 83 -10.59 -0.01 24.05
CA LYS A 83 -11.11 0.18 25.40
C LYS A 83 -10.69 1.51 26.03
N GLY A 84 -9.66 2.15 25.51
CA GLY A 84 -9.16 3.44 25.99
C GLY A 84 -7.82 3.84 25.36
N PRO A 85 -7.27 4.99 25.75
CA PRO A 85 -6.03 5.54 25.15
C PRO A 85 -4.78 4.67 25.33
N THR A 86 -4.77 3.77 26.33
CA THR A 86 -3.65 2.87 26.63
C THR A 86 -3.90 1.43 26.17
N ASP A 87 -4.96 1.18 25.40
CA ASP A 87 -5.29 -0.17 24.93
C ASP A 87 -4.36 -0.60 23.79
N THR A 88 -3.55 -1.62 24.07
CA THR A 88 -2.61 -2.22 23.10
C THR A 88 -3.12 -3.54 22.53
N SER A 89 -4.40 -3.90 22.72
CA SER A 89 -4.92 -5.23 22.32
C SER A 89 -4.91 -5.50 20.82
N ASN A 90 -4.81 -4.46 19.99
CA ASN A 90 -4.72 -4.57 18.53
C ASN A 90 -3.27 -4.67 18.02
N PHE A 91 -2.29 -4.78 18.92
CA PHE A 91 -0.88 -4.97 18.62
C PHE A 91 -0.38 -6.30 19.17
N ASP A 92 0.68 -6.83 18.56
CA ASP A 92 1.40 -7.98 19.08
C ASP A 92 2.11 -7.62 20.41
N ARG A 93 2.34 -8.63 21.24
CA ARG A 93 3.06 -8.47 22.52
C ARG A 93 4.55 -8.70 22.31
N TYR A 94 5.34 -7.71 22.68
CA TYR A 94 6.79 -7.79 22.68
C TYR A 94 7.32 -7.70 24.11
N SER A 95 8.45 -8.35 24.36
CA SER A 95 9.20 -8.17 25.60
C SER A 95 9.79 -6.77 25.65
N ALA A 96 9.96 -6.21 26.84
CA ALA A 96 10.68 -4.96 26.99
C ALA A 96 12.14 -5.15 26.56
N GLU A 97 12.58 -4.36 25.58
CA GLU A 97 14.00 -4.24 25.25
C GLU A 97 14.68 -3.36 26.31
N ASN A 98 15.80 -3.84 26.85
CA ASN A 98 16.59 -3.13 27.86
C ASN A 98 17.98 -2.76 27.34
N ASP A 99 18.26 -3.02 26.06
CA ASP A 99 19.55 -2.74 25.44
C ASP A 99 19.67 -1.24 25.16
N VAL A 100 20.72 -0.62 25.68
CA VAL A 100 21.04 0.77 25.42
C VAL A 100 22.03 0.81 24.25
N PRO A 101 21.69 1.46 23.12
CA PRO A 101 22.64 1.62 22.02
C PRO A 101 23.81 2.52 22.46
N PRO A 102 24.98 2.41 21.79
CA PRO A 102 26.09 3.32 22.04
C PRO A 102 25.71 4.77 21.68
N ASP A 103 26.39 5.74 22.30
CA ASP A 103 26.20 7.15 21.97
C ASP A 103 26.53 7.42 20.49
N GLU A 104 25.55 8.00 19.78
CA GLU A 104 25.73 8.51 18.43
C GLU A 104 26.03 10.00 18.49
N THR A 105 27.22 10.40 18.03
CA THR A 105 27.76 11.76 18.20
C THR A 105 28.06 12.46 16.89
N SER A 106 27.72 11.83 15.76
CA SER A 106 27.96 12.39 14.42
C SER A 106 27.07 13.59 14.08
N ASN A 107 26.06 13.90 14.93
CA ASN A 107 25.21 15.08 14.80
C ASN A 107 24.40 15.10 13.49
N TRP A 108 24.10 13.92 12.91
CA TRP A 108 23.24 13.75 11.73
C TRP A 108 21.77 14.08 12.02
N ASP A 109 21.42 14.05 13.31
CA ASP A 109 20.12 14.27 13.92
C ASP A 109 20.07 15.59 14.70
N CYS A 110 20.87 16.59 14.35
CA CYS A 110 20.90 17.86 15.08
C CYS A 110 19.58 18.65 15.02
N ASP A 111 18.73 18.35 14.05
CA ASP A 111 17.42 18.97 13.85
C ASP A 111 16.25 18.03 14.20
N PHE A 112 16.50 16.90 14.88
CA PHE A 112 15.45 15.98 15.35
C PHE A 112 14.64 16.53 16.54
#